data_AF-A0A176U4G6-F1
#
_entry.id   AF-A0A176U4G6-F1
#
_cell.length_a   1.000
_cell.length_b   1.000
_cell.length_c   1.000
_cell.angle_alpha   90.00
_cell.angle_beta   90.00
_cell.angle_gamma   90.00
#
_symmetry.space_group_name_H-M   'P 1'
#
loop_
_entity.id
_entity.type
_entity.pdbx_description
1 polymer ?
#
loop_
_entity_poly.entity_id
_entity_poly.type
_entity_poly.pdbx_seq_one_letter_code
_entity_poly.pdbx_strand_id
1 'polypeptide(L)' 'MSIMTKRLIILAILIIVGIVLGRLAVRGFMNLLMGGTMFWGNIL' A
#
# COMPACT_ATOMS: atom_id res chain seq x y z
N MET A 1 -13.37 -17.37 -17.47
CA MET A 1 -12.89 -15.97 -17.51
C MET A 1 -11.99 -15.81 -18.73
N SER A 2 -12.34 -14.88 -19.63
CA SER A 2 -11.48 -14.51 -20.77
C SER A 2 -10.09 -14.08 -20.27
N ILE A 3 -9.03 -14.31 -21.06
CA ILE A 3 -7.66 -13.85 -20.78
C ILE A 3 -7.64 -12.35 -20.43
N MET A 4 -8.50 -11.57 -21.09
CA MET A 4 -8.65 -10.13 -20.89
C MET A 4 -9.18 -9.80 -19.49
N THR A 5 -10.19 -10.55 -19.02
CA THR A 5 -10.78 -10.35 -17.69
C THR A 5 -9.80 -10.69 -16.58
N LYS A 6 -9.03 -11.79 -16.72
CA LYS A 6 -8.00 -12.15 -15.74
C LYS A 6 -6.92 -11.07 -15.62
N ARG A 7 -6.48 -10.52 -16.76
CA ARG A 7 -5.44 -9.48 -16.79
C ARG A 7 -5.91 -8.18 -16.12
N LEU A 8 -7.16 -7.79 -16.36
CA LEU A 8 -7.80 -6.63 -15.73
C LEU A 8 -7.92 -6.78 -14.21
N ILE A 9 -8.30 -7.96 -13.73
CA ILE A 9 -8.40 -8.24 -12.28
C ILE A 9 -7.03 -8.14 -11.61
N ILE A 10 -5.98 -8.72 -12.20
CA ILE A 10 -4.62 -8.65 -11.65
C ILE A 10 -4.12 -7.20 -11.61
N LEU A 11 -4.36 -6.42 -12.66
CA LEU A 11 -4.02 -4.99 -12.71
C LEU A 11 -4.74 -4.20 -11.62
N ALA A 12 -6.05 -4.43 -11.43
CA ALA A 12 -6.82 -3.76 -10.40
C ALA A 12 -6.29 -4.07 -8.99
N ILE A 13 -5.97 -5.34 -8.71
CA ILE A 13 -5.38 -5.77 -7.45
C ILE A 13 -4.02 -5.10 -7.24
N LEU A 14 -3.16 -5.09 -8.27
CA LEU A 14 -1.82 -4.49 -8.19
C LEU A 14 -1.89 -2.99 -7.85
N ILE A 15 -2.82 -2.26 -8.46
CA ILE A 15 -3.04 -0.84 -8.21
C ILE A 15 -3.47 -0.61 -6.76
N ILE A 16 -4.45 -1.37 -6.26
CA ILE A 16 -4.94 -1.25 -4.88
C ILE A 16 -3.82 -1.55 -3.88
N VAL A 17 -3.10 -2.65 -4.08
CA VAL A 17 -1.97 -3.05 -3.23
C VAL A 17 -0.86 -2.00 -3.26
N GLY A 18 -0.54 -1.45 -4.44
CA GLY A 18 0.45 -0.38 -4.60
C GLY A 18 0.06 0.89 -3.85
N ILE A 19 -1.21 1.30 -3.89
CA ILE A 19 -1.71 2.48 -3.16
C ILE A 19 -1.60 2.27 -1.64
N VAL A 20 -2.04 1.11 -1.15
CA VAL A 20 -2.00 0.79 0.28
C VAL A 20 -0.55 0.71 0.78
N LEU A 21 0.32 -0.01 0.07
CA LEU A 21 1.73 -0.14 0.44
C LEU A 21 2.48 1.17 0.31
N GLY A 22 2.24 1.97 -0.74
CA GLY A 22 2.87 3.27 -0.91
C GLY A 22 2.53 4.22 0.24
N ARG A 23 1.27 4.25 0.67
CA ARG A 23 0.83 5.06 1.80
C ARG A 23 1.48 4.63 3.13
N LEU A 24 1.55 3.32 3.37
CA LEU A 24 2.20 2.77 4.56
C LEU A 24 3.71 2.99 4.54
N ALA A 25 4.36 2.85 3.38
CA ALA A 25 5.79 3.09 3.20
C ALA A 25 6.14 4.56 3.41
N VAL A 26 5.35 5.51 2.87
CA VAL A 26 5.55 6.95 3.10
C VAL A 26 5.36 7.30 4.57
N ARG A 27 4.29 6.82 5.22
CA ARG A 27 4.09 7.01 6.66
C ARG A 27 5.22 6.41 7.49
N GLY A 28 5.61 5.17 7.19
CA GLY A 28 6.70 4.49 7.89
C GLY A 28 8.02 5.22 7.71
N PHE A 29 8.35 5.64 6.48
CA PHE A 29 9.56 6.38 6.18
C PHE A 29 9.59 7.74 6.89
N MET A 30 8.51 8.53 6.81
CA MET A 30 8.41 9.80 7.52
C MET A 30 8.49 9.60 9.04
N ASN A 31 7.85 8.57 9.58
CA ASN A 31 7.88 8.26 10.99
C ASN A 31 9.26 7.78 11.48
N LEU A 32 10.02 7.05 10.63
CA LEU A 32 11.41 6.68 10.88
C LEU A 32 12.30 7.94 10.95
N LEU A 33 12.14 8.86 9.99
CA LEU A 33 12.91 10.10 9.93
C LEU A 33 12.61 11.06 11.08
N MET A 34 11.36 11.09 11.57
CA MET A 34 10.93 11.96 12.66
C MET A 34 11.17 11.36 14.06
N GLY A 35 11.86 10.21 14.16
CA GLY A 35 12.20 9.56 15.43
C GLY A 35 10.99 8.95 16.17
N GLY A 36 9.90 8.65 15.46
CA GLY A 36 8.58 8.31 16.02
C GLY A 36 8.25 6.82 16.13
N THR A 37 7.33 6.50 17.04
CA THR A 37 6.87 5.18 17.53
C THR A 37 5.89 4.46 16.59
N MET A 38 6.39 3.94 15.46
CA MET A 38 5.58 3.47 14.31
C MET A 38 4.40 2.54 14.60
N PHE A 39 4.42 1.80 15.72
CA PHE A 39 3.44 0.74 16.00
C PHE A 39 2.25 1.15 16.89
N TRP A 40 2.20 2.37 17.43
CA TRP A 40 1.21 2.71 18.46
C TRP A 40 0.10 3.71 18.07
N GLY A 41 0.11 4.28 16.86
CA GLY A 41 -0.81 5.35 16.48
C GLY A 41 -1.32 5.29 15.04
N ASN A 42 -2.36 4.50 14.82
CA ASN A 42 -3.23 4.46 13.63
C ASN A 42 -2.58 4.04 12.28
N ILE A 43 -2.75 2.74 11.97
CA ILE A 43 -2.33 2.11 10.71
C ILE A 43 -3.27 2.50 9.54
N LEU A 44 -4.41 3.14 9.84
CA LEU A 44 -5.41 3.60 8.87
C LEU A 44 -5.40 5.12 8.65
#